data_AF-A0A8C9V447-F1
#
_entry.id   AF-A0A8C9V447-F1
#
_cell.length_a   1.000
_cell.length_b   1.000
_cell.length_c   1.000
_cell.angle_alpha   90.00
_cell.angle_beta   90.00
_cell.angle_gamma   90.00
#
_symmetry.space_group_name_H-M   'P 1'
#
loop_
_entity.id
_entity.type
_entity.pdbx_description
1 polymer ?
#
loop_
_entity_poly.entity_id
_entity_poly.type
_entity_poly.pdbx_seq_one_letter_code
_entity_poly.pdbx_strand_id
1 'polypeptide(L)'
;MSLRPVYLVHCTSGQPKFLLRAYSQPQYQGDSAEYTSEVTTLVAWTPMSFRVIRGRWLLFDEDSCGGNQFVLQEGNYPDLTSCGCMATSIKSLKPIPFCFSDPSISLFSLDSFEGLETIAVTAIEHLDNFFTQSLRVSSGLWVAYEYPNFKGRQMLLGPGSVSAWARHSGWDTVGSLHPLRQPKVYVRVWNRCLGSVLTAESGQGCSPPVKVSLSPPGSLDTQLWVFSGALLKCKATAMCLSVIGGRASPGARVALWPQHGRTNQKWSLNENGTISSHLDHNLVLDLKGKPHDFCIRVSLAFFV
;
A
#
# COMPACT_ATOMS: atom_id res chain seq x y z
N MET A 1 20.50 -13.95 -15.18
CA MET A 1 20.20 -13.72 -13.74
C MET A 1 20.46 -12.26 -13.38
N SER A 2 19.44 -11.56 -12.87
CA SER A 2 19.51 -10.41 -11.95
C SER A 2 18.07 -9.89 -11.76
N LEU A 3 17.44 -10.29 -10.66
CA LEU A 3 16.17 -9.72 -10.20
C LEU A 3 16.50 -8.38 -9.54
N ARG A 4 16.43 -7.30 -10.33
CA ARG A 4 16.52 -5.94 -9.79
C ARG A 4 15.20 -5.58 -9.08
N PRO A 5 15.27 -4.77 -7.99
CA PRO A 5 14.11 -4.33 -7.26
C PRO A 5 13.11 -3.60 -8.15
N VAL A 6 11.84 -3.60 -7.74
CA VAL A 6 10.77 -2.89 -8.42
C VAL A 6 11.09 -1.42 -8.52
N TYR A 7 11.36 -0.94 -9.73
CA TYR A 7 11.06 0.44 -10.06
C TYR A 7 9.63 0.48 -10.53
N LEU A 8 8.73 1.10 -9.76
CA LEU A 8 7.50 1.57 -10.35
C LEU A 8 7.89 2.53 -11.48
N VAL A 9 7.51 2.20 -12.70
CA VAL A 9 7.87 2.99 -13.88
C VAL A 9 7.31 4.39 -13.71
N HIS A 10 8.16 5.39 -13.97
CA HIS A 10 7.80 6.80 -13.92
C HIS A 10 6.54 7.05 -14.73
N CYS A 11 5.56 7.70 -14.11
CA CYS A 11 4.52 8.38 -14.87
C CYS A 11 5.24 9.33 -15.84
N THR A 12 4.81 9.38 -17.09
CA THR A 12 5.33 10.28 -18.13
C THR A 12 5.16 11.77 -17.79
N SER A 13 4.66 12.10 -16.60
CA SER A 13 4.48 13.47 -16.09
C SER A 13 5.69 14.03 -15.33
N GLY A 14 6.75 13.25 -15.08
CA GLY A 14 7.97 13.75 -14.40
C GLY A 14 7.81 14.07 -12.91
N GLN A 15 6.64 13.80 -12.32
CA GLN A 15 6.35 14.15 -10.94
C GLN A 15 6.71 13.02 -9.95
N PRO A 16 7.14 13.35 -8.72
CA PRO A 16 7.53 12.37 -7.72
C PRO A 16 6.33 11.57 -7.18
N LYS A 17 6.58 10.33 -6.73
CA LYS A 17 5.57 9.42 -6.15
C LYS A 17 5.18 9.81 -4.73
N PHE A 18 6.17 10.28 -3.98
CA PHE A 18 6.05 10.80 -2.63
C PHE A 18 6.56 12.21 -2.65
N LEU A 19 5.82 13.11 -2.00
CA LEU A 19 6.22 14.49 -1.88
C LEU A 19 5.68 15.05 -0.57
N LEU A 20 6.60 15.40 0.32
CA LEU A 20 6.31 16.10 1.57
C LEU A 20 7.09 17.40 1.56
N ARG A 21 6.41 18.49 1.90
CA ARG A 21 7.04 19.78 2.12
C ARG A 21 6.99 20.10 3.60
N ALA A 22 8.14 20.39 4.19
CA ALA A 22 8.25 20.85 5.57
C ALA A 22 8.54 22.35 5.60
N TYR A 23 8.20 23.00 6.70
CA TYR A 23 8.38 24.44 6.92
C TYR A 23 8.97 24.70 8.31
N SER A 24 9.85 25.69 8.43
CA SER A 24 10.53 26.01 9.70
C SER A 24 9.63 26.70 10.72
N GLN A 25 8.45 27.19 10.31
CA GLN A 25 7.45 27.80 11.20
C GLN A 25 6.07 27.14 11.06
N PRO A 26 5.18 27.30 12.05
CA PRO A 26 3.78 26.92 11.93
C PRO A 26 3.08 27.64 10.76
N GLN A 27 1.90 27.14 10.38
CA GLN A 27 1.05 27.71 9.34
C GLN A 27 1.76 27.86 7.98
N TYR A 28 2.70 26.95 7.68
CA TYR A 28 3.42 26.88 6.41
C TYR A 28 4.29 28.11 6.11
N GLN A 29 4.86 28.73 7.15
CA GLN A 29 5.69 29.94 7.04
C GLN A 29 7.19 29.62 7.19
N GLY A 30 8.03 30.62 6.92
CA GLY A 30 9.48 30.53 7.04
C GLY A 30 10.15 29.77 5.89
N ASP A 31 11.34 29.25 6.17
CA ASP A 31 12.09 28.40 5.24
C ASP A 31 11.34 27.10 4.98
N SER A 32 11.52 26.53 3.78
CA SER A 32 10.85 25.28 3.42
C SER A 32 11.76 24.37 2.60
N ALA A 33 11.54 23.07 2.73
CA ALA A 33 12.26 22.04 1.99
C ALA A 33 11.29 20.94 1.55
N GLU A 34 11.56 20.36 0.39
CA GLU A 34 10.77 19.27 -0.18
C GLU A 34 11.55 17.96 -0.11
N TYR A 35 10.83 16.88 0.19
CA TYR A 35 11.36 15.55 0.39
C TYR A 35 10.60 14.55 -0.49
N THR A 36 11.35 13.68 -1.16
CA THR A 36 10.80 12.62 -2.02
C THR A 36 11.27 11.21 -1.65
N SER A 37 12.19 11.12 -0.69
CA SER A 37 12.82 9.88 -0.20
C SER A 37 13.08 9.98 1.30
N GLU A 38 13.57 8.90 1.89
CA GLU A 38 14.01 8.85 3.29
C GLU A 38 15.11 9.88 3.58
N VAL A 39 15.02 10.49 4.77
CA VAL A 39 16.02 11.38 5.35
C VAL A 39 16.24 10.95 6.80
N THR A 40 17.46 10.54 7.10
CA THR A 40 17.83 10.01 8.42
C THR A 40 18.14 11.09 9.44
N THR A 41 18.49 12.31 9.01
CA THR A 41 18.73 13.45 9.90
C THR A 41 18.38 14.77 9.19
N LEU A 42 17.54 15.58 9.83
CA LEU A 42 17.18 16.93 9.38
C LEU A 42 18.19 17.94 9.95
N VAL A 43 19.09 18.44 9.09
CA VAL A 43 20.25 19.26 9.52
C VAL A 43 20.07 20.77 9.37
N ALA A 44 19.14 21.24 8.54
CA ALA A 44 19.05 22.67 8.20
C ALA A 44 18.28 23.50 9.25
N TRP A 45 17.15 22.99 9.70
CA TRP A 45 16.26 23.64 10.66
C TRP A 45 15.24 22.63 11.17
N THR A 46 14.67 22.88 12.35
CA THR A 46 13.62 22.06 12.93
C THR A 46 12.28 22.37 12.25
N PRO A 47 11.62 21.39 11.61
CA PRO A 47 10.34 21.61 10.98
C PRO A 47 9.23 21.78 12.02
N MET A 48 8.31 22.71 11.74
CA MET A 48 7.20 23.07 12.63
C MET A 48 5.83 22.89 11.99
N SER A 49 5.76 22.77 10.65
CA SER A 49 4.53 22.41 9.93
C SER A 49 4.84 21.65 8.63
N PHE A 50 3.87 20.91 8.11
CA PHE A 50 4.04 20.02 6.97
C PHE A 50 2.87 20.08 5.98
N ARG A 51 3.17 19.88 4.70
CA ARG A 51 2.18 19.52 3.68
C ARG A 51 2.59 18.18 3.08
N VAL A 52 1.75 17.17 3.27
CA VAL A 52 1.91 15.90 2.56
C VAL A 52 1.17 16.06 1.24
N ILE A 53 1.94 16.32 0.19
CA ILE A 53 1.40 16.60 -1.16
C ILE A 53 1.13 15.29 -1.88
N ARG A 54 1.97 14.26 -1.69
CA ARG A 54 1.82 12.95 -2.33
C ARG A 54 2.27 11.80 -1.44
N GLY A 55 1.47 10.74 -1.46
CA GLY A 55 1.68 9.51 -0.72
C GLY A 55 1.52 9.70 0.78
N ARG A 56 2.02 8.74 1.55
CA ARG A 56 2.01 8.79 3.01
C ARG A 56 3.43 8.84 3.52
N TRP A 57 3.61 9.45 4.68
CA TRP A 57 4.92 9.66 5.29
C TRP A 57 4.90 9.23 6.74
N LEU A 58 6.03 8.70 7.18
CA LEU A 58 6.29 8.36 8.57
C LEU A 58 7.34 9.34 9.07
N LEU A 59 6.98 10.09 10.11
CA LEU A 59 7.90 11.01 10.79
C LEU A 59 8.38 10.39 12.09
N PHE A 60 9.56 10.84 12.53
CA PHE A 60 10.24 10.36 13.71
C PHE A 60 10.81 11.52 14.52
N ASP A 61 10.78 11.41 15.84
CA ASP A 61 11.34 12.41 16.75
C ASP A 61 12.84 12.21 17.06
N GLU A 62 13.41 11.09 16.62
CA GLU A 62 14.83 10.80 16.67
C GLU A 62 15.45 10.69 15.28
N ASP A 63 16.79 10.72 15.23
CA ASP A 63 17.57 10.47 14.03
C ASP A 63 17.48 9.01 13.58
N SER A 64 17.93 8.73 12.36
CA SER A 64 18.00 7.39 11.77
C SER A 64 16.68 6.62 11.80
N CYS A 65 15.55 7.32 11.69
CA CYS A 65 14.20 6.75 11.74
C CYS A 65 13.92 5.98 13.05
N GLY A 66 14.45 6.47 14.17
CA GLY A 66 14.25 5.94 15.53
C GLY A 66 13.14 6.66 16.32
N GLY A 67 12.95 6.28 17.58
CA GLY A 67 12.02 6.95 18.48
C GLY A 67 10.53 6.77 18.15
N ASN A 68 9.73 7.76 18.52
CA ASN A 68 8.29 7.76 18.32
C ASN A 68 7.92 8.02 16.87
N GLN A 69 6.88 7.33 16.38
CA GLN A 69 6.44 7.41 14.99
C GLN A 69 5.15 8.21 14.85
N PHE A 70 5.04 8.96 13.75
CA PHE A 70 3.84 9.74 13.41
C PHE A 70 3.45 9.49 11.95
N VAL A 71 2.30 8.85 11.73
CA VAL A 71 1.81 8.51 10.39
C VAL A 71 1.04 9.69 9.80
N LEU A 72 1.55 10.29 8.73
CA LEU A 72 0.87 11.35 7.99
C LEU A 72 0.29 10.85 6.67
N GLN A 73 -0.95 11.25 6.41
CA GLN A 73 -1.65 11.05 5.14
C GLN A 73 -1.56 12.30 4.28
N GLU A 74 -1.98 12.23 3.01
CA GLU A 74 -2.08 13.42 2.17
C GLU A 74 -2.96 14.48 2.82
N GLY A 75 -2.45 15.70 2.93
CA GLY A 75 -3.11 16.74 3.71
C GLY A 75 -2.19 17.86 4.18
N ASN A 76 -2.80 18.74 4.95
CA ASN A 76 -2.22 19.98 5.46
C ASN A 76 -2.13 19.90 6.98
N TYR A 77 -0.91 20.04 7.50
CA TYR A 77 -0.58 19.92 8.91
C TYR A 77 0.02 21.25 9.40
N PRO A 78 -0.80 22.20 9.88
CA PRO A 78 -0.35 23.57 10.17
C PRO A 78 0.60 23.68 11.37
N ASP A 79 0.71 22.64 12.18
CA ASP A 79 1.57 22.58 13.36
C ASP A 79 1.90 21.12 13.73
N LEU A 80 2.83 20.92 14.67
CA LEU A 80 3.22 19.58 15.12
C LEU A 80 2.06 18.85 15.85
N THR A 81 1.17 19.59 16.52
CA THR A 81 -0.01 19.03 17.17
C THR A 81 -0.92 18.33 16.16
N SER A 82 -1.13 18.93 14.99
CA SER A 82 -1.91 18.33 13.89
C SER A 82 -1.27 17.07 13.32
N CYS A 83 0.05 16.89 13.48
CA CYS A 83 0.79 15.67 13.14
C CYS A 83 0.64 14.57 14.21
N GLY A 84 0.00 14.86 15.34
CA GLY A 84 0.00 13.99 16.53
C GLY A 84 1.27 14.10 17.38
N CYS A 85 2.11 15.11 17.13
CA CYS A 85 3.40 15.33 17.79
C CYS A 85 3.30 16.49 18.78
N MET A 86 2.94 16.21 20.04
CA MET A 86 2.57 17.26 21.02
C MET A 86 3.71 17.80 21.90
N ALA A 87 4.95 17.31 21.77
CA ALA A 87 6.05 17.75 22.66
C ALA A 87 7.48 17.53 22.14
N THR A 88 7.64 17.14 20.87
CA THR A 88 8.96 16.75 20.33
C THR A 88 9.26 17.45 19.02
N SER A 89 10.53 17.41 18.61
CA SER A 89 10.98 17.87 17.30
C SER A 89 11.05 16.69 16.35
N ILE A 90 10.57 16.85 15.12
CA ILE A 90 10.81 15.84 14.07
C ILE A 90 12.26 15.94 13.60
N LYS A 91 12.97 14.80 13.59
CA LYS A 91 14.40 14.72 13.23
C LYS A 91 14.68 13.85 12.02
N SER A 92 13.81 12.89 11.71
CA SER A 92 13.94 12.07 10.52
C SER A 92 12.57 11.70 9.94
N LEU A 93 12.55 11.29 8.68
CA LEU A 93 11.32 11.02 7.95
C LEU A 93 11.54 10.02 6.81
N LYS A 94 10.51 9.25 6.48
CA LYS A 94 10.53 8.39 5.29
C LYS A 94 9.16 8.21 4.65
N PRO A 95 9.10 7.96 3.33
CA PRO A 95 7.88 7.55 2.68
C PRO A 95 7.36 6.21 3.22
N ILE A 96 6.04 6.08 3.34
CA ILE A 96 5.40 4.78 3.60
C ILE A 96 5.14 4.11 2.25
N PRO A 97 5.71 2.91 1.99
CA PRO A 97 5.50 2.20 0.73
C PRO A 97 4.02 1.91 0.46
N PHE A 98 3.66 1.86 -0.82
CA PHE A 98 2.35 1.40 -1.23
C PHE A 98 2.20 -0.10 -0.95
N CYS A 99 1.08 -0.49 -0.36
CA CYS A 99 0.74 -1.88 -0.08
C CYS A 99 -0.66 -2.19 -0.62
N PHE A 100 -0.70 -3.14 -1.55
CA PHE A 100 -1.92 -3.59 -2.25
C PHE A 100 -2.49 -4.88 -1.68
N SER A 101 -1.91 -5.42 -0.61
CA SER A 101 -2.43 -6.63 0.00
C SER A 101 -3.66 -6.30 0.85
N ASP A 102 -4.64 -7.21 0.86
CA ASP A 102 -5.68 -7.13 1.87
C ASP A 102 -5.04 -7.27 3.27
N PRO A 103 -5.41 -6.43 4.23
CA PRO A 103 -4.75 -6.42 5.54
C PRO A 103 -5.16 -7.62 6.37
N SER A 104 -4.18 -8.30 6.98
CA SER A 104 -4.38 -9.38 7.93
C SER A 104 -3.25 -9.39 8.97
N ILE A 105 -3.62 -9.39 10.25
CA ILE A 105 -2.70 -9.47 11.38
C ILE A 105 -3.25 -10.43 12.44
N SER A 106 -2.39 -11.25 13.01
CA SER A 106 -2.67 -12.12 14.16
C SER A 106 -1.98 -11.57 15.40
N LEU A 107 -2.71 -11.48 16.50
CA LEU A 107 -2.22 -11.12 17.83
C LEU A 107 -2.27 -12.36 18.72
N PHE A 108 -1.27 -12.54 19.57
CA PHE A 108 -1.15 -13.70 20.45
C PHE A 108 -1.02 -13.26 21.91
N SER A 109 -1.65 -14.02 22.80
CA SER A 109 -1.65 -13.72 24.24
C SER A 109 -0.33 -14.05 24.94
N LEU A 110 0.56 -14.81 24.30
CA LEU A 110 1.89 -15.16 24.80
C LEU A 110 2.97 -14.80 23.77
N ASP A 111 4.22 -14.83 24.23
CA ASP A 111 5.40 -14.70 23.37
C ASP A 111 5.48 -15.85 22.35
N SER A 112 6.29 -15.67 21.31
CA SER A 112 6.59 -16.70 20.31
C SER A 112 5.37 -17.30 19.61
N PHE A 113 4.30 -16.51 19.46
CA PHE A 113 3.07 -16.86 18.74
C PHE A 113 2.24 -17.96 19.41
N GLU A 114 2.27 -18.04 20.74
CA GLU A 114 1.55 -19.02 21.53
C GLU A 114 0.31 -18.45 22.24
N GLY A 115 -0.52 -19.33 22.79
CA GLY A 115 -1.72 -18.95 23.55
C GLY A 115 -2.92 -18.64 22.66
N LEU A 116 -3.79 -17.75 23.13
CA LEU A 116 -4.98 -17.33 22.40
C LEU A 116 -4.57 -16.47 21.20
N GLU A 117 -5.08 -16.79 20.01
CA GLU A 117 -4.90 -16.00 18.79
C GLU A 117 -6.16 -15.18 18.50
N THR A 118 -5.98 -13.89 18.19
CA THR A 118 -7.02 -13.02 17.62
C THR A 118 -6.57 -12.50 16.27
N ILE A 119 -7.36 -12.73 15.23
CA ILE A 119 -7.07 -12.29 13.86
C ILE A 119 -7.87 -11.03 13.55
N ALA A 120 -7.20 -9.98 13.08
CA ALA A 120 -7.81 -8.75 12.61
C ALA A 120 -7.61 -8.56 11.10
N VAL A 121 -8.69 -8.19 10.41
CA VAL A 121 -8.69 -7.80 8.97
C VAL A 121 -9.32 -6.40 8.75
N THR A 122 -9.84 -5.82 9.83
CA THR A 122 -10.42 -4.47 9.92
C THR A 122 -9.81 -3.74 11.11
N ALA A 123 -10.14 -2.46 11.26
CA ALA A 123 -9.76 -1.71 12.46
C ALA A 123 -10.38 -2.33 13.71
N ILE A 124 -9.67 -2.22 14.84
CA ILE A 124 -10.12 -2.57 16.18
C ILE A 124 -9.89 -1.33 17.05
N GLU A 125 -10.97 -0.76 17.58
CA GLU A 125 -10.93 0.46 18.38
C GLU A 125 -10.54 0.19 19.84
N HIS A 126 -10.80 -1.01 20.34
CA HIS A 126 -10.61 -1.41 21.73
C HIS A 126 -10.08 -2.84 21.82
N LEU A 127 -8.91 -3.01 22.44
CA LEU A 127 -8.29 -4.29 22.74
C LEU A 127 -8.24 -4.57 24.26
N ASP A 128 -9.19 -3.99 25.00
CA ASP A 128 -9.19 -3.87 26.47
C ASP A 128 -9.11 -5.21 27.24
N ASN A 129 -9.27 -6.35 26.56
CA ASN A 129 -9.20 -7.70 27.15
C ASN A 129 -8.18 -8.64 26.47
N PHE A 130 -7.28 -8.12 25.63
CA PHE A 130 -6.29 -8.94 24.95
C PHE A 130 -4.87 -8.39 25.16
N PHE A 131 -4.13 -9.04 26.07
CA PHE A 131 -2.73 -8.72 26.33
C PHE A 131 -1.85 -9.28 25.21
N THR A 132 -1.58 -8.45 24.20
CA THR A 132 -0.74 -8.84 23.07
C THR A 132 0.71 -8.97 23.53
N GLN A 133 1.24 -10.19 23.51
CA GLN A 133 2.64 -10.48 23.84
C GLN A 133 3.45 -10.81 22.59
N SER A 134 2.83 -11.32 21.53
CA SER A 134 3.47 -11.42 20.22
C SER A 134 2.46 -11.20 19.09
N LEU A 135 2.94 -10.88 17.90
CA LEU A 135 2.07 -10.66 16.74
C LEU A 135 2.72 -11.07 15.42
N ARG A 136 1.88 -11.36 14.43
CA ARG A 136 2.28 -11.67 13.06
C ARG A 136 1.43 -10.87 12.09
N VAL A 137 2.06 -10.01 11.31
CA VAL A 137 1.41 -9.37 10.17
C VAL A 137 1.53 -10.31 8.98
N SER A 138 0.45 -10.99 8.66
CA SER A 138 0.37 -11.89 7.51
C SER A 138 0.39 -11.10 6.20
N SER A 139 -0.30 -9.96 6.15
CA SER A 139 -0.37 -9.10 4.96
C SER A 139 -0.86 -7.69 5.27
N GLY A 140 -0.57 -6.76 4.36
CA GLY A 140 -0.96 -5.37 4.49
C GLY A 140 -0.03 -4.55 5.39
N LEU A 141 -0.38 -3.27 5.55
CA LEU A 141 0.23 -2.37 6.53
C LEU A 141 -0.78 -2.10 7.64
N TRP A 142 -0.30 -2.02 8.87
CA TRP A 142 -1.09 -1.76 10.06
C TRP A 142 -0.46 -0.66 10.88
N VAL A 143 -1.28 0.13 11.56
CA VAL A 143 -0.83 1.08 12.58
C VAL A 143 -1.35 0.56 13.91
N ALA A 144 -0.43 0.22 14.81
CA ALA A 144 -0.72 -0.05 16.21
C ALA A 144 -0.69 1.26 16.99
N TYR A 145 -1.64 1.39 17.91
CA TYR A 145 -1.76 2.53 18.81
C TYR A 145 -1.67 2.03 20.24
N GLU A 146 -0.95 2.78 21.07
CA GLU A 146 -0.73 2.43 22.47
C GLU A 146 -2.04 2.43 23.27
N TYR A 147 -2.97 3.33 22.95
CA TYR A 147 -4.24 3.47 23.65
C TYR A 147 -5.44 3.16 22.76
N PRO A 148 -6.62 2.89 23.35
CA PRO A 148 -7.86 2.71 22.61
C PRO A 148 -8.23 3.94 21.78
N ASN A 149 -9.11 3.75 20.79
CA ASN A 149 -9.62 4.79 19.89
C ASN A 149 -8.53 5.50 19.08
N PHE A 150 -7.50 4.77 18.67
CA PHE A 150 -6.42 5.25 17.81
C PHE A 150 -5.63 6.43 18.43
N LYS A 151 -5.33 6.32 19.73
CA LYS A 151 -4.64 7.37 20.53
C LYS A 151 -3.29 6.89 21.06
N GLY A 152 -2.49 7.86 21.51
CA GLY A 152 -1.16 7.61 22.07
C GLY A 152 -0.10 7.43 20.99
N ARG A 153 1.01 6.78 21.37
CA ARG A 153 2.10 6.49 20.44
C ARG A 153 1.62 5.57 19.32
N GLN A 154 2.22 5.73 18.15
CA GLN A 154 1.91 4.95 16.95
C GLN A 154 3.10 4.10 16.55
N MET A 155 2.83 2.94 15.96
CA MET A 155 3.86 2.14 15.30
C MET A 155 3.33 1.54 14.01
N LEU A 156 4.05 1.79 12.91
CA LEU A 156 3.76 1.18 11.62
C LEU A 156 4.29 -0.26 11.60
N LEU A 157 3.40 -1.20 11.32
CA LEU A 157 3.69 -2.63 11.21
C LEU A 157 3.49 -3.07 9.76
N GLY A 158 4.53 -3.65 9.17
CA GLY A 158 4.49 -4.32 7.87
C GLY A 158 4.52 -5.84 8.00
N PRO A 159 4.42 -6.58 6.88
CA PRO A 159 4.46 -8.04 6.87
C PRO A 159 5.69 -8.58 7.61
N GLY A 160 5.48 -9.54 8.50
CA GLY A 160 6.53 -10.05 9.38
C GLY A 160 6.00 -10.54 10.71
N SER A 161 6.92 -10.88 11.61
CA SER A 161 6.57 -11.43 12.93
C SER A 161 7.36 -10.72 14.03
N VAL A 162 6.69 -10.44 15.14
CA VAL A 162 7.26 -9.87 16.37
C VAL A 162 7.02 -10.88 17.48
N SER A 163 8.06 -11.63 17.85
CA SER A 163 7.95 -12.74 18.81
C SER A 163 7.86 -12.30 20.27
N ALA A 164 8.22 -11.06 20.59
CA ALA A 164 8.11 -10.47 21.92
C ALA A 164 7.79 -8.97 21.79
N TRP A 165 6.52 -8.61 21.97
CA TRP A 165 5.97 -7.29 21.72
C TRP A 165 6.59 -6.25 22.64
N ALA A 166 6.55 -6.47 23.96
CA ALA A 166 7.06 -5.51 24.94
C ALA A 166 8.52 -5.14 24.72
N ARG A 167 9.37 -6.10 24.30
CA ARG A 167 10.78 -5.84 23.96
C ARG A 167 10.92 -5.04 22.68
N HIS A 168 10.05 -5.26 21.70
CA HIS A 168 10.09 -4.59 20.40
C HIS A 168 9.53 -3.16 20.46
N SER A 169 8.41 -2.95 21.15
CA SER A 169 7.68 -1.69 21.20
C SER A 169 7.97 -0.84 22.44
N GLY A 170 8.38 -1.47 23.54
CA GLY A 170 8.37 -0.84 24.86
C GLY A 170 6.97 -0.56 25.40
N TRP A 171 5.94 -1.25 24.88
CA TRP A 171 4.53 -1.10 25.30
C TRP A 171 4.06 -2.39 25.97
N ASP A 172 3.29 -2.27 27.05
CA ASP A 172 2.73 -3.44 27.75
C ASP A 172 1.58 -4.11 26.99
N THR A 173 0.87 -3.36 26.14
CA THR A 173 -0.21 -3.89 25.29
C THR A 173 -0.37 -3.05 24.02
N VAL A 174 -1.24 -3.51 23.13
CA VAL A 174 -1.74 -2.74 21.99
C VAL A 174 -3.15 -2.29 22.36
N GLY A 175 -3.42 -0.97 22.39
CA GLY A 175 -4.72 -0.44 22.77
C GLY A 175 -5.73 -0.44 21.62
N SER A 176 -5.27 -0.16 20.39
CA SER A 176 -6.08 -0.23 19.17
C SER A 176 -5.24 -0.47 17.92
N LEU A 177 -5.89 -0.95 16.85
CA LEU A 177 -5.24 -1.31 15.59
C LEU A 177 -6.02 -0.76 14.41
N HIS A 178 -5.32 -0.19 13.43
CA HIS A 178 -5.95 0.29 12.21
C HIS A 178 -5.18 -0.19 10.97
N PRO A 179 -5.82 -0.88 10.02
CA PRO A 179 -5.18 -1.22 8.76
C PRO A 179 -4.95 0.05 7.93
N LEU A 180 -3.73 0.26 7.46
CA LEU A 180 -3.38 1.40 6.62
C LEU A 180 -3.74 1.11 5.16
N ARG A 181 -5.04 1.05 4.88
CA ARG A 181 -5.56 0.75 3.53
C ARG A 181 -5.13 1.79 2.52
N GLN A 182 -4.71 1.36 1.35
CA GLN A 182 -4.26 2.27 0.31
C GLN A 182 -5.42 3.15 -0.20
N PRO A 183 -5.20 4.46 -0.45
CA PRO A 183 -6.20 5.28 -1.13
C PRO A 183 -6.45 4.75 -2.53
N LYS A 184 -7.61 5.10 -3.09
CA LYS A 184 -7.99 4.74 -4.46
C LYS A 184 -7.01 5.39 -5.43
N VAL A 185 -6.15 4.59 -6.06
CA VAL A 185 -5.19 5.06 -7.06
C VAL A 185 -5.43 4.39 -8.39
N TYR A 186 -5.17 5.13 -9.46
CA TYR A 186 -5.09 4.56 -10.79
C TYR A 186 -3.71 3.92 -11.00
N VAL A 187 -3.69 2.82 -11.75
CA VAL A 187 -2.52 2.01 -12.03
C VAL A 187 -2.55 1.61 -13.49
N ARG A 188 -1.37 1.41 -14.08
CA ARG A 188 -1.22 0.78 -15.39
C ARG A 188 -0.56 -0.57 -15.22
N VAL A 189 -1.09 -1.60 -15.83
CA VAL A 189 -0.47 -2.93 -15.79
C VAL A 189 0.43 -3.05 -17.02
N TRP A 190 1.75 -3.11 -16.84
CA TRP A 190 2.76 -3.12 -17.89
C TRP A 190 3.30 -4.52 -18.15
N ASN A 191 3.38 -4.93 -19.40
CA ASN A 191 4.30 -5.98 -19.78
C ASN A 191 5.68 -5.35 -20.04
N ARG A 192 6.64 -5.59 -19.15
CA ARG A 192 7.98 -4.98 -19.23
C ARG A 192 8.73 -5.43 -20.48
N CYS A 193 8.61 -6.70 -20.83
CA CYS A 193 9.33 -7.32 -21.94
C CYS A 193 8.84 -6.78 -23.29
N LEU A 194 7.55 -6.43 -23.39
CA LEU A 194 6.94 -5.89 -24.60
C LEU A 194 6.77 -4.37 -24.60
N GLY A 195 7.07 -3.67 -23.51
CA GLY A 195 6.85 -2.22 -23.38
C GLY A 195 5.39 -1.78 -23.58
N SER A 196 4.43 -2.70 -23.41
CA SER A 196 3.00 -2.51 -23.69
C SER A 196 2.20 -2.57 -22.40
N VAL A 197 0.98 -2.02 -22.41
CA VAL A 197 0.10 -1.98 -21.23
C VAL A 197 -1.18 -2.80 -21.45
N LEU A 198 -1.73 -3.34 -20.36
CA LEU A 198 -3.02 -4.02 -20.35
C LEU A 198 -4.13 -3.01 -20.66
N THR A 199 -4.89 -3.31 -21.69
CA THR A 199 -5.91 -2.45 -22.28
C THR A 199 -7.21 -3.19 -22.40
N ALA A 200 -8.30 -2.58 -21.96
CA ALA A 200 -9.66 -3.06 -22.21
C ALA A 200 -10.09 -2.76 -23.65
N GLU A 201 -10.58 -3.77 -24.36
CA GLU A 201 -11.13 -3.62 -25.71
C GLU A 201 -12.59 -3.13 -25.63
N SER A 202 -12.79 -1.84 -25.37
CA SER A 202 -14.13 -1.26 -25.24
C SER A 202 -14.61 -0.59 -26.54
N GLY A 203 -15.68 -1.13 -27.14
CA GLY A 203 -16.47 -0.47 -28.19
C GLY A 203 -17.78 0.14 -27.65
N GLN A 204 -18.56 0.83 -28.50
CA GLN A 204 -19.90 1.32 -28.12
C GLN A 204 -20.80 0.14 -27.68
N GLY A 205 -21.31 0.17 -26.44
CA GLY A 205 -22.21 -0.86 -25.90
C GLY A 205 -21.52 -2.11 -25.34
N CYS A 206 -20.47 -1.94 -24.49
CA CYS A 206 -19.71 -3.04 -23.89
C CYS A 206 -20.56 -4.03 -23.07
N SER A 207 -21.01 -5.11 -23.70
CA SER A 207 -21.54 -6.29 -23.00
C SER A 207 -20.38 -7.17 -22.50
N PRO A 208 -20.48 -7.74 -21.29
CA PRO A 208 -19.47 -8.68 -20.79
C PRO A 208 -19.58 -10.03 -21.52
N PRO A 209 -18.47 -10.77 -21.72
CA PRO A 209 -17.10 -10.44 -21.31
C PRO A 209 -16.42 -9.41 -22.21
N VAL A 210 -15.83 -8.36 -21.61
CA VAL A 210 -14.96 -7.43 -22.37
C VAL A 210 -13.55 -8.03 -22.43
N LYS A 211 -13.01 -8.14 -23.64
CA LYS A 211 -11.66 -8.66 -23.85
C LYS A 211 -10.60 -7.68 -23.33
N VAL A 212 -9.47 -8.24 -22.93
CA VAL A 212 -8.27 -7.48 -22.59
C VAL A 212 -7.14 -7.90 -23.50
N SER A 213 -6.34 -6.93 -23.93
CA SER A 213 -5.16 -7.13 -24.77
C SER A 213 -4.03 -6.22 -24.32
N LEU A 214 -2.86 -6.37 -24.95
CA LEU A 214 -1.76 -5.43 -24.76
C LEU A 214 -1.72 -4.44 -25.92
N SER A 215 -1.56 -3.16 -25.60
CA SER A 215 -1.32 -2.13 -26.61
C SER A 215 -0.26 -1.13 -26.14
N PRO A 216 0.31 -0.31 -27.04
CA PRO A 216 1.25 0.72 -26.66
C PRO A 216 0.67 1.66 -25.57
N PRO A 217 1.51 2.14 -24.64
CA PRO A 217 1.06 3.04 -23.58
C PRO A 217 0.54 4.36 -24.17
N GLY A 218 -0.63 4.79 -23.70
CA GLY A 218 -1.28 6.05 -24.07
C GLY A 218 -2.02 6.66 -22.89
N SER A 219 -2.83 7.69 -23.16
CA SER A 219 -3.65 8.40 -22.17
C SER A 219 -5.10 7.90 -22.10
N LEU A 220 -5.36 6.67 -22.57
CA LEU A 220 -6.72 6.12 -22.64
C LEU A 220 -7.20 5.60 -21.28
N ASP A 221 -8.45 5.89 -20.94
CA ASP A 221 -9.11 5.36 -19.73
C ASP A 221 -9.23 3.82 -19.75
N THR A 222 -9.18 3.20 -20.93
CA THR A 222 -9.15 1.75 -21.11
C THR A 222 -7.84 1.09 -20.64
N GLN A 223 -6.80 1.90 -20.40
CA GLN A 223 -5.49 1.48 -19.90
C GLN A 223 -5.30 1.80 -18.42
N LEU A 224 -6.27 2.48 -17.80
CA LEU A 224 -6.23 2.86 -16.39
C LEU A 224 -7.04 1.89 -15.55
N TRP A 225 -6.42 1.37 -14.50
CA TRP A 225 -6.98 0.37 -13.61
C TRP A 225 -7.01 0.91 -12.19
N VAL A 226 -8.03 0.56 -11.42
CA VAL A 226 -8.10 0.84 -9.98
C VAL A 226 -7.96 -0.48 -9.27
N PHE A 227 -7.01 -0.56 -8.35
CA PHE A 227 -6.90 -1.70 -7.45
C PHE A 227 -7.43 -1.35 -6.07
N SER A 228 -8.44 -2.07 -5.60
CA SER A 228 -9.05 -1.87 -4.28
C SER A 228 -9.75 -3.15 -3.82
N GLY A 229 -9.50 -3.58 -2.57
CA GLY A 229 -10.13 -4.77 -1.99
C GLY A 229 -9.94 -6.03 -2.83
N ALA A 230 -8.70 -6.28 -3.25
CA ALA A 230 -8.30 -7.34 -4.20
C ALA A 230 -8.94 -7.27 -5.60
N LEU A 231 -9.70 -6.23 -5.95
CA LEU A 231 -10.31 -6.10 -7.28
C LEU A 231 -9.48 -5.20 -8.17
N LEU A 232 -9.17 -5.66 -9.40
CA LEU A 232 -8.55 -4.83 -10.44
C LEU A 232 -9.63 -4.37 -11.44
N LYS A 233 -10.08 -3.12 -11.31
CA LYS A 233 -11.21 -2.54 -12.03
C LYS A 233 -10.76 -1.60 -13.15
N CYS A 234 -11.25 -1.80 -14.36
CA CYS A 234 -10.97 -0.88 -15.48
C CYS A 234 -11.73 0.44 -15.30
N LYS A 235 -11.07 1.58 -15.52
CA LYS A 235 -11.68 2.91 -15.41
C LYS A 235 -12.76 3.12 -16.47
N ALA A 236 -12.48 2.77 -17.74
CA ALA A 236 -13.42 2.99 -18.85
C ALA A 236 -14.71 2.15 -18.76
N THR A 237 -14.62 0.89 -18.35
CA THR A 237 -15.78 -0.04 -18.35
C THR A 237 -16.43 -0.20 -16.98
N ALA A 238 -15.77 0.25 -15.91
CA ALA A 238 -16.14 -0.04 -14.53
C ALA A 238 -16.31 -1.56 -14.22
N MET A 239 -15.69 -2.44 -15.01
CA MET A 239 -15.71 -3.89 -14.82
C MET A 239 -14.39 -4.39 -14.21
N CYS A 240 -14.43 -5.55 -13.54
CA CYS A 240 -13.27 -6.15 -12.87
C CYS A 240 -12.64 -7.23 -13.74
N LEU A 241 -11.31 -7.32 -13.71
CA LEU A 241 -10.57 -8.44 -14.28
C LEU A 241 -10.98 -9.74 -13.58
N SER A 242 -11.38 -10.74 -14.36
CA SER A 242 -11.95 -11.99 -13.86
C SER A 242 -11.42 -13.18 -14.64
N VAL A 243 -11.12 -14.27 -13.93
CA VAL A 243 -10.84 -15.57 -14.53
C VAL A 243 -12.14 -16.17 -15.05
N ILE A 244 -12.21 -16.41 -16.36
CA ILE A 244 -13.39 -16.92 -17.05
C ILE A 244 -13.72 -18.33 -16.51
N GLY A 245 -14.96 -18.49 -16.05
CA GLY A 245 -15.45 -19.75 -15.48
C GLY A 245 -14.80 -20.15 -14.15
N GLY A 246 -14.00 -19.26 -13.52
CA GLY A 246 -13.40 -19.52 -12.20
C GLY A 246 -12.40 -20.68 -12.16
N ARG A 247 -11.77 -21.02 -13.29
CA ARG A 247 -10.84 -22.16 -13.39
C ARG A 247 -9.46 -21.80 -12.83
N ALA A 248 -9.04 -22.50 -11.78
CA ALA A 248 -7.69 -22.43 -11.23
C ALA A 248 -6.72 -23.36 -11.97
N SER A 249 -6.52 -23.15 -13.27
CA SER A 249 -5.58 -23.96 -14.06
C SER A 249 -4.72 -23.10 -14.98
N PRO A 250 -3.45 -23.48 -15.24
CA PRO A 250 -2.62 -22.80 -16.22
C PRO A 250 -3.33 -22.65 -17.58
N GLY A 251 -3.21 -21.47 -18.18
CA GLY A 251 -3.88 -21.14 -19.45
C GLY A 251 -5.36 -20.76 -19.34
N ALA A 252 -5.93 -20.72 -18.12
CA ALA A 252 -7.24 -20.12 -17.90
C ALA A 252 -7.28 -18.68 -18.42
N ARG A 253 -8.33 -18.34 -19.17
CA ARG A 253 -8.47 -17.04 -19.80
C ARG A 253 -9.03 -16.03 -18.80
N VAL A 254 -8.64 -14.77 -18.98
CA VAL A 254 -9.20 -13.63 -18.25
C VAL A 254 -9.97 -12.69 -19.17
N ALA A 255 -10.97 -12.03 -18.62
CA ALA A 255 -11.73 -10.96 -19.28
C ALA A 255 -12.34 -10.03 -18.22
N LEU A 256 -12.92 -8.90 -18.63
CA LEU A 256 -13.64 -8.03 -17.71
C LEU A 256 -15.09 -8.44 -17.58
N TRP A 257 -15.56 -8.43 -16.33
CA TRP A 257 -16.91 -8.76 -15.95
C TRP A 257 -17.46 -7.77 -14.92
N PRO A 258 -18.79 -7.56 -14.83
CA PRO A 258 -19.39 -6.83 -13.73
C PRO A 258 -18.92 -7.38 -12.38
N GLN A 259 -18.69 -6.48 -11.43
CA GLN A 259 -18.22 -6.84 -10.11
C GLN A 259 -19.26 -7.75 -9.43
N HIS A 260 -18.83 -8.95 -9.04
CA HIS A 260 -19.65 -9.92 -8.30
C HIS A 260 -18.93 -10.45 -7.05
N GLY A 261 -17.68 -10.03 -6.79
CA GLY A 261 -16.98 -10.23 -5.51
C GLY A 261 -16.49 -11.65 -5.22
N ARG A 262 -16.69 -12.59 -6.16
CA ARG A 262 -16.23 -13.99 -6.03
C ARG A 262 -14.71 -14.06 -6.20
N THR A 263 -14.11 -15.16 -5.70
CA THR A 263 -12.66 -15.38 -5.69
C THR A 263 -12.00 -15.24 -7.07
N ASN A 264 -12.69 -15.59 -8.15
CA ASN A 264 -12.19 -15.45 -9.52
C ASN A 264 -12.04 -14.01 -10.01
N GLN A 265 -12.46 -13.01 -9.25
CA GLN A 265 -12.20 -11.58 -9.48
C GLN A 265 -11.15 -11.00 -8.51
N LYS A 266 -10.63 -11.80 -7.58
CA LYS A 266 -9.71 -11.35 -6.54
C LYS A 266 -8.25 -11.64 -6.94
N TRP A 267 -7.41 -10.63 -6.80
CA TRP A 267 -6.02 -10.61 -7.22
C TRP A 267 -5.12 -10.02 -6.13
N SER A 268 -3.88 -10.49 -6.07
CA SER A 268 -2.83 -9.89 -5.24
C SER A 268 -1.80 -9.22 -6.15
N LEU A 269 -1.43 -7.97 -5.85
CA LEU A 269 -0.29 -7.31 -6.51
C LEU A 269 0.95 -7.52 -5.63
N ASN A 270 1.89 -8.32 -6.11
CA ASN A 270 3.02 -8.79 -5.32
C ASN A 270 4.21 -7.83 -5.42
N GLU A 271 5.06 -7.79 -4.38
CA GLU A 271 6.27 -6.95 -4.34
C GLU A 271 7.29 -7.31 -5.43
N ASN A 272 7.27 -8.54 -5.94
CA ASN A 272 8.11 -8.96 -7.08
C ASN A 272 7.56 -8.48 -8.44
N GLY A 273 6.41 -7.80 -8.43
CA GLY A 273 5.73 -7.23 -9.59
C GLY A 273 4.69 -8.13 -10.24
N THR A 274 4.53 -9.40 -9.84
CA THR A 274 3.51 -10.27 -10.43
C THR A 274 2.10 -9.96 -9.91
N ILE A 275 1.09 -10.41 -10.66
CA ILE A 275 -0.31 -10.37 -10.22
C ILE A 275 -0.78 -11.81 -10.07
N SER A 276 -1.03 -12.27 -8.84
CA SER A 276 -1.50 -13.64 -8.55
C SER A 276 -3.01 -13.70 -8.35
N SER A 277 -3.62 -14.82 -8.72
CA SER A 277 -5.05 -15.08 -8.50
C SER A 277 -5.29 -15.56 -7.07
N HIS A 278 -6.40 -15.16 -6.45
CA HIS A 278 -6.83 -15.75 -5.18
C HIS A 278 -7.49 -17.13 -5.36
N LEU A 279 -7.72 -17.59 -6.60
CA LEU A 279 -8.16 -18.97 -6.84
C LEU A 279 -7.02 -19.98 -6.55
N ASP A 280 -5.79 -19.56 -6.83
CA ASP A 280 -4.55 -20.27 -6.50
C ASP A 280 -3.41 -19.24 -6.58
N HIS A 281 -2.77 -18.96 -5.45
CA HIS A 281 -1.71 -17.96 -5.35
C HIS A 281 -0.45 -18.31 -6.16
N ASN A 282 -0.31 -19.57 -6.61
CA ASN A 282 0.77 -19.99 -7.50
C ASN A 282 0.49 -19.63 -8.97
N LEU A 283 -0.75 -19.26 -9.32
CA LEU A 283 -1.13 -18.85 -10.66
C LEU A 283 -1.01 -17.32 -10.79
N VAL A 284 -0.21 -16.89 -11.75
CA VAL A 284 0.02 -15.48 -12.08
C VAL A 284 -0.59 -15.12 -13.43
N LEU A 285 -0.98 -13.84 -13.58
CA LEU A 285 -1.43 -13.28 -14.84
C LEU A 285 -0.27 -13.27 -15.85
N ASP A 286 -0.46 -13.94 -16.99
CA ASP A 286 0.56 -14.08 -18.03
C ASP A 286 -0.02 -14.06 -19.46
N LEU A 287 0.86 -13.89 -20.45
CA LEU A 287 0.53 -13.97 -21.86
C LEU A 287 0.70 -15.40 -22.38
N LYS A 288 -0.36 -15.91 -23.00
CA LYS A 288 -0.35 -17.23 -23.62
C LYS A 288 0.73 -17.32 -24.72
N GLY A 289 1.57 -18.36 -24.65
CA GLY A 289 2.47 -18.75 -25.75
C GLY A 289 3.82 -18.03 -25.79
N LYS A 290 4.24 -17.39 -24.70
CA LYS A 290 5.59 -16.83 -24.54
C LYS A 290 6.30 -17.47 -23.33
N PRO A 291 7.65 -17.55 -23.32
CA PRO A 291 8.41 -18.10 -22.20
C PRO A 291 8.06 -17.42 -20.86
N HIS A 292 8.31 -18.10 -19.74
CA HIS A 292 8.03 -17.59 -18.38
C HIS A 292 8.71 -16.24 -18.06
N ASP A 293 9.73 -15.83 -18.82
CA ASP A 293 10.39 -14.52 -18.68
C ASP A 293 9.52 -13.32 -19.13
N PHE A 294 8.29 -13.54 -19.61
CA PHE A 294 7.38 -12.49 -20.11
C PHE A 294 6.30 -12.04 -19.10
N CYS A 295 6.52 -12.24 -17.79
CA CYS A 295 5.57 -11.87 -16.75
C CYS A 295 5.04 -10.44 -16.89
N ILE A 296 3.72 -10.31 -16.77
CA ILE A 296 3.03 -9.03 -16.64
C ILE A 296 3.41 -8.43 -15.28
N ARG A 297 3.82 -7.15 -15.29
CA ARG A 297 4.18 -6.38 -14.09
C ARG A 297 3.22 -5.24 -13.84
N VAL A 298 2.96 -4.90 -12.58
CA VAL A 298 2.19 -3.69 -12.25
C VAL A 298 3.11 -2.46 -12.25
N SER A 299 2.68 -1.36 -12.86
CA SER A 299 3.26 -0.03 -12.58
C SER A 299 2.17 0.92 -12.12
N LEU A 300 2.36 1.55 -10.96
CA LEU A 300 1.40 2.53 -10.47
C LEU A 300 1.59 3.85 -11.20
N ALA A 301 0.49 4.48 -11.58
CA ALA A 301 0.49 5.77 -12.23
C ALA A 301 -0.47 6.68 -11.47
N PHE A 302 0.08 7.51 -10.59
CA PHE A 302 -0.70 8.45 -9.79
C PHE A 302 -1.20 9.56 -10.71
N PHE A 303 -2.50 9.54 -10.97
CA PHE A 303 -3.23 10.62 -11.61
C PHE A 303 -4.16 11.20 -10.55
N VAL A 304 -3.97 12.49 -10.28
CA VAL A 304 -4.93 13.32 -9.52
C VAL A 304 -6.11 13.61 -10.43
#